data_AF-A0A9E0Q6V9-F1
#
_entry.id   AF-A0A9E0Q6V9-F1
#
_cell.length_a   1.000
_cell.length_b   1.000
_cell.length_c   1.000
_cell.angle_alpha   90.00
_cell.angle_beta   90.00
_cell.angle_gamma   90.00
#
_symmetry.space_group_name_H-M   'P 1'
#
loop_
_entity.id
_entity.type
_entity.pdbx_description
1 polymer ?
#
loop_
_entity_poly.entity_id
_entity_poly.type
_entity_poly.pdbx_seq_one_letter_code
_entity_poly.pdbx_strand_id
1 'polypeptide(L)'
;MNIFILNKFGLSLFVKTDLTLCRDNSDFYIPDNFDSIIIEPAIAVKINRAGKYISSQFAQRYYSEIYIALNIVSDNFYSDKITVTEYSLNSTMEQSFYLIDNKNISELSTGFIISMDTENDIVISPSYTDPKNIIDSAIEEISRKISLKSGDIVAVTSEVNQKSQKGSCFKMYIDGLDNNYIKLLDFSIR
;
A
#
# COMPACT_ATOMS: atom_id res chain seq x y z
N MET A 1 -7.96 5.18 -13.87
CA MET A 1 -6.65 4.61 -13.48
C MET A 1 -6.92 3.36 -12.66
N ASN A 2 -6.09 2.33 -12.71
CA ASN A 2 -6.26 1.15 -11.85
C ASN A 2 -5.23 1.17 -10.71
N ILE A 3 -5.58 0.61 -9.56
CA ILE A 3 -4.65 0.42 -8.44
C ILE A 3 -4.52 -1.07 -8.19
N PHE A 4 -3.41 -1.67 -8.63
CA PHE A 4 -3.12 -3.08 -8.43
C PHE A 4 -2.37 -3.25 -7.10
N ILE A 5 -2.88 -4.14 -6.24
CA ILE A 5 -2.26 -4.46 -4.97
C ILE A 5 -1.85 -5.93 -4.98
N LEU A 6 -0.56 -6.16 -4.80
CA LEU A 6 0.00 -7.47 -4.52
C LEU A 6 0.21 -7.58 -3.01
N ASN A 7 -0.60 -8.42 -2.38
CA ASN A 7 -0.58 -8.57 -0.95
C ASN A 7 0.32 -9.71 -0.51
N LYS A 8 1.25 -9.45 0.41
CA LYS A 8 2.13 -10.47 0.96
C LYS A 8 1.53 -11.32 2.10
N PHE A 9 0.53 -10.82 2.83
CA PHE A 9 -0.16 -11.57 3.89
C PHE A 9 -0.90 -12.80 3.35
N GLY A 10 -1.51 -12.68 2.16
CA GLY A 10 -2.27 -13.76 1.52
C GLY A 10 -1.78 -14.18 0.12
N LEU A 11 -0.67 -13.62 -0.35
CA LEU A 11 -0.12 -13.81 -1.71
C LEU A 11 -1.19 -13.65 -2.82
N SER A 12 -2.00 -12.61 -2.71
CA SER A 12 -3.12 -12.36 -3.64
C SER A 12 -2.95 -11.04 -4.38
N LEU A 13 -3.32 -11.05 -5.67
CA LEU A 13 -3.42 -9.86 -6.50
C LEU A 13 -4.86 -9.39 -6.54
N PHE A 14 -5.10 -8.12 -6.22
CA PHE A 14 -6.40 -7.49 -6.37
C PHE A 14 -6.32 -6.07 -6.89
N VAL A 15 -7.48 -5.52 -7.22
CA VAL A 15 -7.59 -4.21 -7.85
C VAL A 15 -8.53 -3.34 -7.03
N LYS A 16 -8.07 -2.15 -6.69
CA LYS A 16 -8.92 -1.09 -6.15
C LYS A 16 -9.31 -0.10 -7.26
N THR A 17 -10.48 0.51 -7.11
CA THR A 17 -10.94 1.60 -7.97
C THR A 17 -10.16 2.88 -7.67
N ASP A 18 -10.15 3.84 -8.59
CA ASP A 18 -9.46 5.12 -8.40
C ASP A 18 -10.11 6.02 -7.34
N LEU A 19 -11.37 5.79 -6.98
CA LEU A 19 -12.05 6.45 -5.86
C LEU A 19 -11.45 6.08 -4.49
N THR A 20 -10.71 4.97 -4.40
CA THR A 20 -10.03 4.58 -3.16
C THR A 20 -8.79 5.41 -2.88
N LEU A 21 -8.28 6.15 -3.86
CA LEU A 21 -7.08 6.96 -3.68
C LEU A 21 -7.37 8.21 -2.83
N CYS A 22 -6.79 8.28 -1.63
CA CYS A 22 -6.68 9.51 -0.85
C CYS A 22 -5.63 10.42 -1.50
N ARG A 23 -5.96 11.70 -1.67
CA ARG A 23 -5.11 12.67 -2.39
C ARG A 23 -4.43 13.70 -1.50
N ASP A 24 -4.93 13.86 -0.28
CA ASP A 24 -4.58 14.95 0.64
C ASP A 24 -4.09 14.46 2.00
N ASN A 25 -3.86 13.15 2.15
CA ASN A 25 -3.47 12.53 3.42
C ASN A 25 -4.44 12.89 4.56
N SER A 26 -5.73 13.01 4.24
CA SER A 26 -6.79 13.30 5.18
C SER A 26 -7.10 12.09 6.08
N ASP A 27 -7.88 12.33 7.13
CA ASP A 27 -8.37 11.28 8.02
C ASP A 27 -9.21 10.25 7.25
N PHE A 28 -9.12 8.99 7.67
CA PHE A 28 -9.91 7.92 7.08
C PHE A 28 -11.27 7.82 7.79
N TYR A 29 -12.35 7.87 7.02
CA TYR A 29 -13.71 7.69 7.54
C TYR A 29 -14.16 6.25 7.31
N ILE A 30 -14.35 5.49 8.40
CA ILE A 30 -14.89 4.14 8.31
C ILE A 30 -16.40 4.25 7.95
N PRO A 31 -16.86 3.63 6.85
CA PRO A 31 -18.28 3.59 6.55
C PRO A 31 -19.06 2.79 7.60
N ASP A 32 -20.31 3.20 7.88
CA ASP A 32 -21.13 2.64 8.97
C ASP A 32 -21.33 1.11 8.93
N ASN A 33 -21.18 0.49 7.76
CA ASN A 33 -21.32 -0.96 7.58
C ASN A 33 -20.07 -1.77 7.99
N PHE A 34 -19.01 -1.11 8.47
CA PHE A 34 -17.77 -1.75 8.89
C PHE A 34 -17.47 -1.46 10.36
N ASP A 35 -17.25 -2.52 11.14
CA ASP A 35 -16.90 -2.38 12.56
C ASP A 35 -15.42 -2.05 12.76
N SER A 36 -14.56 -2.59 11.90
CA SER A 36 -13.12 -2.43 12.00
C SER A 36 -12.42 -2.67 10.66
N ILE A 37 -11.18 -2.20 10.58
CA ILE A 37 -10.35 -2.23 9.39
C ILE A 37 -8.98 -2.82 9.69
N ILE A 38 -8.28 -3.19 8.63
CA ILE A 38 -6.88 -3.60 8.63
C ILE A 38 -6.11 -2.55 7.84
N ILE A 39 -5.05 -2.05 8.44
CA ILE A 39 -4.12 -1.10 7.88
C ILE A 39 -2.84 -1.84 7.48
N GLU A 40 -2.39 -1.63 6.26
CA GLU A 40 -1.27 -2.34 5.66
C GLU A 40 -0.29 -1.31 5.07
N PRO A 41 0.89 -1.14 5.68
CA PRO A 41 1.98 -0.43 5.06
C PRO A 41 2.31 -1.03 3.69
N ALA A 42 2.62 -0.17 2.74
CA ALA A 42 2.88 -0.57 1.38
C ALA A 42 3.99 0.27 0.75
N ILE A 43 4.56 -0.27 -0.31
CA ILE A 43 5.30 0.51 -1.29
C ILE A 43 4.56 0.49 -2.61
N ALA A 44 4.59 1.59 -3.35
CA ALA A 44 3.87 1.70 -4.59
C ALA A 44 4.64 2.46 -5.67
N VAL A 45 4.27 2.26 -6.92
CA VAL A 45 4.77 3.04 -8.04
C VAL A 45 3.65 3.46 -8.96
N LYS A 46 3.79 4.64 -9.55
CA LYS A 46 2.96 5.09 -10.67
C LYS A 46 3.59 4.65 -11.98
N ILE A 47 2.83 3.91 -12.77
CA ILE A 47 3.25 3.47 -14.08
C ILE A 47 3.25 4.67 -15.04
N ASN A 48 4.41 4.99 -15.63
CA ASN A 48 4.56 6.11 -16.55
C ASN A 48 4.50 5.69 -18.03
N ARG A 49 4.61 4.39 -18.32
CA ARG A 49 4.62 3.83 -19.67
C ARG A 49 3.69 2.61 -19.75
N ALA A 50 2.94 2.46 -20.84
CA ALA A 50 2.12 1.26 -21.05
C ALA A 50 2.98 0.03 -21.38
N GLY A 51 2.62 -1.14 -20.85
CA GLY A 51 3.30 -2.40 -21.13
C GLY A 51 2.56 -3.65 -20.66
N LYS A 52 2.95 -4.78 -21.24
CA LYS A 52 2.48 -6.14 -20.92
C LYS A 52 3.67 -7.09 -21.02
N TYR A 53 3.71 -8.16 -20.22
CA TYR A 53 4.83 -9.10 -20.15
C TYR A 53 6.18 -8.41 -19.91
N ILE A 54 6.22 -7.48 -18.95
CA ILE A 54 7.42 -6.73 -18.60
C ILE A 54 8.28 -7.59 -17.68
N SER A 55 9.41 -8.12 -18.14
CA SER A 55 10.35 -8.81 -17.23
C SER A 55 10.91 -7.86 -16.16
N SER A 56 11.14 -8.35 -14.94
CA SER A 56 11.62 -7.55 -13.79
C SER A 56 12.85 -6.68 -14.14
N GLN A 57 13.83 -7.23 -14.88
CA GLN A 57 15.02 -6.49 -15.33
C GLN A 57 14.74 -5.25 -16.21
N PHE A 58 13.53 -5.13 -16.78
CA PHE A 58 13.10 -3.98 -17.59
C PHE A 58 12.07 -3.09 -16.88
N ALA A 59 11.59 -3.48 -15.70
CA ALA A 59 10.50 -2.81 -15.00
C ALA A 59 10.82 -1.35 -14.64
N GLN A 60 12.07 -1.02 -14.34
CA GLN A 60 12.51 0.36 -14.06
C GLN A 60 12.29 1.36 -15.19
N ARG A 61 12.00 0.90 -16.42
CA ARG A 61 11.65 1.78 -17.54
C ARG A 61 10.20 2.28 -17.49
N TYR A 62 9.42 1.78 -16.52
CA TYR A 62 7.97 1.97 -16.42
C TYR A 62 7.54 2.76 -15.19
N TYR A 63 8.47 3.17 -14.32
CA TYR A 63 8.25 4.06 -13.19
C TYR A 63 9.52 4.87 -12.92
N SER A 64 9.42 5.93 -12.12
CA SER A 64 10.55 6.83 -11.81
C SER A 64 10.80 6.99 -10.32
N GLU A 65 9.77 6.79 -9.51
CA GLU A 65 9.76 7.03 -8.07
C GLU A 65 9.03 5.89 -7.39
N ILE A 66 9.44 5.60 -6.16
CA ILE A 66 8.74 4.69 -5.26
C ILE A 66 8.06 5.53 -4.19
N TYR A 67 6.79 5.23 -3.97
CA TYR A 67 5.96 5.84 -2.97
C TYR A 67 5.93 4.96 -1.73
N ILE A 68 6.04 5.58 -0.57
CA ILE A 68 5.55 5.00 0.68
C ILE A 68 4.03 5.15 0.67
N ALA A 69 3.34 4.05 0.92
CA ALA A 69 1.90 3.94 0.74
C ALA A 69 1.24 3.25 1.92
N LEU A 70 -0.07 3.39 1.99
CA LEU A 70 -0.93 2.72 2.96
C LEU A 70 -2.12 2.11 2.24
N ASN A 71 -2.38 0.83 2.45
CA ASN A 71 -3.60 0.19 2.02
C ASN A 71 -4.50 -0.08 3.23
N ILE A 72 -5.79 0.20 3.07
CA ILE A 72 -6.81 -0.10 4.07
C ILE A 72 -7.84 -1.03 3.45
N VAL A 73 -8.17 -2.09 4.18
CA VAL A 73 -9.23 -3.05 3.87
C VAL A 73 -10.08 -3.28 5.11
N SER A 74 -11.29 -3.82 4.97
CA SER A 74 -12.07 -4.23 6.15
C SER A 74 -11.43 -5.44 6.82
N ASP A 75 -11.68 -5.65 8.11
CA ASP A 75 -11.19 -6.83 8.83
C ASP A 75 -11.66 -8.18 8.26
N ASN A 76 -12.85 -8.21 7.64
CA ASN A 76 -13.41 -9.40 7.00
C ASN A 76 -12.80 -9.72 5.63
N PHE A 77 -11.90 -8.89 5.10
CA PHE A 77 -11.37 -9.03 3.73
C PHE A 77 -10.60 -10.35 3.54
N TYR A 78 -9.92 -10.85 4.56
CA TYR A 78 -9.16 -12.10 4.53
C TYR A 78 -9.94 -13.32 5.04
N SER A 79 -11.26 -13.22 5.15
CA SER A 79 -12.10 -14.35 5.57
C SER A 79 -12.07 -15.47 4.54
N ASP A 80 -11.84 -16.71 4.97
CA ASP A 80 -11.91 -17.91 4.12
C ASP A 80 -13.29 -18.12 3.47
N LYS A 81 -14.33 -17.45 3.98
CA LYS A 81 -15.72 -17.56 3.51
C LYS A 81 -16.18 -16.35 2.70
N ILE A 82 -15.26 -15.44 2.33
CA ILE A 82 -15.62 -14.21 1.64
C ILE A 82 -16.24 -14.48 0.27
N THR A 83 -17.37 -13.85 -0.02
CA THR A 83 -17.99 -13.87 -1.35
C THR A 83 -17.30 -12.87 -2.29
N VAL A 84 -17.50 -13.02 -3.60
CA VAL A 84 -16.94 -12.07 -4.60
C VAL A 84 -17.45 -10.63 -4.39
N THR A 85 -18.71 -10.49 -3.97
CA THR A 85 -19.31 -9.18 -3.68
C THR A 85 -18.67 -8.57 -2.44
N GLU A 86 -18.55 -9.33 -1.35
CA GLU A 86 -17.89 -8.86 -0.13
C GLU A 86 -16.43 -8.53 -0.39
N TYR A 87 -15.73 -9.34 -1.19
CA TYR A 87 -14.34 -9.06 -1.59
C TYR A 87 -14.19 -7.67 -2.22
N SER A 88 -15.11 -7.33 -3.12
CA SER A 88 -15.12 -6.02 -3.78
C SER A 88 -15.42 -4.91 -2.78
N LEU A 89 -16.47 -5.06 -1.96
CA LEU A 89 -16.89 -4.07 -0.98
C LEU A 89 -15.79 -3.80 0.07
N ASN A 90 -15.19 -4.88 0.58
CA ASN A 90 -14.19 -4.88 1.66
C ASN A 90 -12.85 -4.28 1.24
N SER A 91 -12.57 -4.20 -0.06
CA SER A 91 -11.34 -3.63 -0.62
C SER A 91 -11.51 -2.26 -1.26
N THR A 92 -12.73 -1.76 -1.48
CA THR A 92 -12.99 -0.56 -2.29
C THR A 92 -13.65 0.60 -1.54
N MET A 93 -13.51 0.64 -0.21
CA MET A 93 -13.91 1.81 0.60
C MET A 93 -13.27 3.10 0.04
N GLU A 94 -14.01 4.20 0.01
CA GLU A 94 -13.49 5.48 -0.47
C GLU A 94 -12.27 5.89 0.35
N GLN A 95 -11.26 6.49 -0.29
CA GLN A 95 -10.04 6.96 0.37
C GLN A 95 -9.28 5.89 1.19
N SER A 96 -9.43 4.62 0.85
CA SER A 96 -8.77 3.49 1.53
C SER A 96 -7.38 3.13 0.96
N PHE A 97 -6.77 4.00 0.16
CA PHE A 97 -5.40 3.82 -0.34
C PHE A 97 -4.68 5.17 -0.39
N TYR A 98 -3.49 5.25 0.22
CA TYR A 98 -2.73 6.48 0.38
C TYR A 98 -1.40 6.38 -0.34
N LEU A 99 -1.01 7.47 -1.02
CA LEU A 99 0.34 7.71 -1.49
C LEU A 99 0.91 8.86 -0.67
N ILE A 100 1.81 8.56 0.26
CA ILE A 100 2.12 9.46 1.37
C ILE A 100 3.35 10.31 1.07
N ASP A 101 4.43 9.66 0.65
CA ASP A 101 5.69 10.31 0.31
C ASP A 101 6.33 9.59 -0.88
N ASN A 102 7.05 10.30 -1.74
CA ASN A 102 7.75 9.75 -2.88
C ASN A 102 9.27 9.91 -2.72
N LYS A 103 10.00 8.85 -3.01
CA LYS A 103 11.45 8.82 -2.99
C LYS A 103 11.99 8.43 -4.35
N ASN A 104 13.12 9.01 -4.74
CA ASN A 104 13.85 8.51 -5.90
C ASN A 104 14.33 7.08 -5.61
N ILE A 105 14.38 6.25 -6.65
CA ILE A 105 14.81 4.85 -6.53
C ILE A 105 16.20 4.73 -5.89
N SER A 106 17.09 5.68 -6.18
CA SER A 106 18.44 5.74 -5.61
C SER A 106 18.48 6.00 -4.11
N GLU A 107 17.45 6.63 -3.55
CA GLU A 107 17.38 6.96 -2.11
C GLU A 107 16.97 5.75 -1.26
N LEU A 108 16.39 4.71 -1.87
CA LEU A 108 15.86 3.53 -1.18
C LEU A 108 16.74 2.28 -1.36
N SER A 109 17.98 2.43 -1.82
CA SER A 109 18.83 1.31 -2.23
C SER A 109 19.23 0.37 -1.10
N THR A 110 19.19 0.82 0.15
CA THR A 110 19.58 0.04 1.34
C THR A 110 18.39 -0.60 2.06
N GLY A 111 17.17 -0.32 1.59
CA GLY A 111 15.95 -0.67 2.30
C GLY A 111 15.62 0.26 3.47
N PHE A 112 14.44 0.07 4.05
CA PHE A 112 13.87 0.92 5.10
C PHE A 112 12.82 0.18 5.92
N ILE A 113 12.45 0.75 7.07
CA ILE A 113 11.39 0.30 7.98
C ILE A 113 10.30 1.36 8.01
N ILE A 114 9.05 0.92 7.85
CA ILE A 114 7.88 1.77 8.13
C ILE A 114 7.41 1.43 9.53
N SER A 115 7.43 2.38 10.47
CA SER A 115 6.88 2.20 11.81
C SER A 115 5.51 2.87 11.92
N MET A 116 4.52 2.19 12.48
CA MET A 116 3.24 2.78 12.84
C MET A 116 3.00 2.70 14.34
N ASP A 117 2.88 3.86 14.98
CA ASP A 117 2.55 3.99 16.39
C ASP A 117 1.06 4.22 16.56
N THR A 118 0.47 3.48 17.51
CA THR A 118 -0.87 3.73 18.05
C THR A 118 -0.75 4.38 19.42
N GLU A 119 -1.81 5.01 19.92
CA GLU A 119 -1.85 5.55 21.30
C GLU A 119 -1.57 4.47 22.39
N ASN A 120 -1.56 3.18 22.04
CA ASN A 120 -1.40 2.03 22.93
C ASN A 120 -0.10 1.23 22.68
N ASP A 121 0.97 1.84 22.17
CA ASP A 121 2.32 1.26 21.99
C ASP A 121 2.44 0.05 21.02
N ILE A 122 1.39 -0.30 20.27
CA ILE A 122 1.53 -1.34 19.24
C ILE A 122 2.24 -0.71 18.03
N VAL A 123 3.49 -1.14 17.83
CA VAL A 123 4.38 -0.71 16.74
C VAL A 123 4.49 -1.83 15.72
N ILE A 124 3.84 -1.70 14.56
CA ILE A 124 4.24 -2.54 13.43
C ILE A 124 5.39 -1.86 12.69
N SER A 125 6.42 -2.64 12.38
CA SER A 125 7.66 -2.16 11.75
C SER A 125 8.10 -3.03 10.58
N PRO A 126 7.31 -3.15 9.50
CA PRO A 126 7.72 -3.89 8.31
C PRO A 126 8.99 -3.29 7.68
N SER A 127 9.93 -4.18 7.32
CA SER A 127 11.15 -3.84 6.60
C SER A 127 11.02 -4.17 5.11
N TYR A 128 11.46 -3.26 4.26
CA TYR A 128 11.61 -3.44 2.82
C TYR A 128 13.09 -3.42 2.47
N THR A 129 13.72 -4.59 2.44
CA THR A 129 15.19 -4.71 2.25
C THR A 129 15.67 -4.40 0.83
N ASP A 130 14.84 -4.66 -0.19
CA ASP A 130 15.10 -4.30 -1.59
C ASP A 130 13.81 -3.80 -2.26
N PRO A 131 13.40 -2.55 -2.00
CA PRO A 131 12.14 -1.99 -2.49
C PRO A 131 12.04 -2.03 -4.03
N LYS A 132 13.17 -1.82 -4.70
CA LYS A 132 13.27 -1.85 -6.16
C LYS A 132 12.95 -3.23 -6.70
N ASN A 133 13.63 -4.28 -6.21
CA ASN A 133 13.37 -5.63 -6.69
C ASN A 133 11.95 -6.10 -6.34
N ILE A 134 11.42 -5.72 -5.18
CA ILE A 134 10.03 -6.01 -4.80
C ILE A 134 9.05 -5.43 -5.83
N ILE A 135 9.22 -4.16 -6.20
CA ILE A 135 8.38 -3.51 -7.22
C ILE A 135 8.59 -4.13 -8.60
N ASP A 136 9.85 -4.36 -9.01
CA ASP A 136 10.17 -4.91 -10.32
C ASP A 136 9.54 -6.30 -10.51
N SER A 137 9.61 -7.15 -9.47
CA SER A 137 8.91 -8.45 -9.44
C SER A 137 7.40 -8.32 -9.47
N ALA A 138 6.82 -7.34 -8.76
CA ALA A 138 5.37 -7.11 -8.78
C ALA A 138 4.87 -6.65 -10.15
N ILE A 139 5.59 -5.73 -10.81
CA ILE A 139 5.30 -5.30 -12.18
C ILE A 139 5.35 -6.49 -13.13
N GLU A 140 6.36 -7.35 -13.01
CA GLU A 140 6.46 -8.54 -13.84
C GLU A 140 5.27 -9.48 -13.61
N GLU A 141 4.93 -9.76 -12.35
CA GLU A 141 3.83 -10.66 -12.02
C GLU A 141 2.50 -10.15 -12.57
N ILE A 142 2.19 -8.88 -12.33
CA ILE A 142 0.93 -8.27 -12.75
C ILE A 142 0.89 -8.19 -14.28
N SER A 143 1.97 -7.72 -14.90
CA SER A 143 2.02 -7.48 -16.35
C SER A 143 1.93 -8.75 -17.20
N ARG A 144 2.24 -9.93 -16.63
CA ARG A 144 1.98 -11.24 -17.27
C ARG A 144 0.49 -11.56 -17.38
N LYS A 145 -0.33 -11.07 -16.45
CA LYS A 145 -1.77 -11.35 -16.34
C LYS A 145 -2.61 -10.23 -16.94
N ILE A 146 -2.24 -8.98 -16.68
CA ILE A 146 -3.03 -7.77 -16.98
C ILE A 146 -2.11 -6.73 -17.63
N SER A 147 -2.59 -5.98 -18.63
CA SER A 147 -1.79 -4.90 -19.21
C SER A 147 -1.75 -3.69 -18.26
N LEU A 148 -0.57 -3.12 -18.05
CA LEU A 148 -0.40 -1.88 -17.29
C LEU A 148 -0.46 -0.70 -18.26
N LYS A 149 -1.25 0.33 -17.95
CA LYS A 149 -1.27 1.59 -18.71
C LYS A 149 -0.63 2.72 -17.90
N SER A 150 -0.20 3.77 -18.60
CA SER A 150 0.25 5.00 -17.95
C SER A 150 -0.84 5.54 -17.02
N GLY A 151 -0.45 5.91 -15.82
CA GLY A 151 -1.31 6.35 -14.74
C GLY A 151 -1.78 5.24 -13.81
N ASP A 152 -1.63 3.95 -14.14
CA ASP A 152 -1.93 2.87 -13.19
C ASP A 152 -0.94 2.88 -12.01
N ILE A 153 -1.38 2.35 -10.87
CA ILE A 153 -0.57 2.19 -9.67
C ILE A 153 -0.34 0.70 -9.44
N VAL A 154 0.91 0.33 -9.13
CA VAL A 154 1.28 -1.00 -8.64
C VAL A 154 1.78 -0.84 -7.21
N ALA A 155 1.16 -1.55 -6.27
CA ALA A 155 1.50 -1.52 -4.86
C ALA A 155 1.78 -2.92 -4.31
N VAL A 156 2.68 -2.99 -3.34
CA VAL A 156 3.01 -4.21 -2.60
C VAL A 156 2.88 -3.93 -1.11
N THR A 157 1.98 -4.64 -0.43
CA THR A 157 1.78 -4.50 1.02
C THR A 157 2.80 -5.33 1.80
N SER A 158 3.05 -4.97 3.06
CA SER A 158 3.84 -5.77 3.98
C SER A 158 3.10 -7.04 4.44
N GLU A 159 3.87 -7.98 5.01
CA GLU A 159 3.33 -9.17 5.69
C GLU A 159 2.77 -8.84 7.08
N VAL A 160 3.10 -7.66 7.61
CA VAL A 160 2.61 -7.17 8.89
C VAL A 160 1.50 -6.17 8.63
N ASN A 161 0.41 -6.25 9.40
CA ASN A 161 -0.73 -5.36 9.32
C ASN A 161 -1.22 -4.98 10.72
N GLN A 162 -2.07 -3.95 10.81
CA GLN A 162 -2.60 -3.45 12.07
C GLN A 162 -4.13 -3.38 11.99
N LYS A 163 -4.82 -4.09 12.89
CA LYS A 163 -6.26 -3.95 13.06
C LYS A 163 -6.57 -2.63 13.77
N SER A 164 -7.60 -1.93 13.33
CA SER A 164 -8.02 -0.64 13.87
C SER A 164 -9.52 -0.42 13.80
N GLN A 165 -10.02 0.52 14.57
CA GLN A 165 -11.44 0.88 14.69
C GLN A 165 -11.61 2.40 14.81
N LYS A 166 -12.85 2.84 14.65
CA LYS A 166 -13.25 4.25 14.82
C LYS A 166 -12.75 4.84 16.14
N GLY A 167 -12.22 6.06 16.08
CA GLY A 167 -11.62 6.78 17.20
C GLY A 167 -10.13 6.52 17.40
N SER A 168 -9.51 5.62 16.64
CA SER A 168 -8.07 5.32 16.75
C SER A 168 -7.23 6.37 16.01
N CYS A 169 -6.09 6.75 16.57
CA CYS A 169 -5.12 7.66 15.95
C CYS A 169 -3.79 6.94 15.65
N PHE A 170 -3.17 7.28 14.53
CA PHE A 170 -1.94 6.65 14.06
C PHE A 170 -0.93 7.68 13.61
N LYS A 171 0.33 7.41 13.96
CA LYS A 171 1.47 8.11 13.37
C LYS A 171 2.33 7.12 12.61
N MET A 172 2.67 7.48 11.38
CA MET A 172 3.53 6.67 10.53
C MET A 172 4.88 7.35 10.36
N TYR A 173 5.94 6.55 10.43
CA TYR A 173 7.32 7.00 10.31
C TYR A 173 8.09 6.11 9.34
N ILE A 174 9.13 6.67 8.74
CA ILE A 174 10.20 5.90 8.08
C ILE A 174 11.50 6.11 8.86
N ASP A 175 12.33 5.06 8.94
CA ASP A 175 13.68 5.19 9.44
C ASP A 175 14.52 6.10 8.53
N GLY A 176 15.14 7.10 9.13
CA GLY A 176 16.11 7.97 8.51
C GLY A 176 17.54 7.52 8.79
N LEU A 177 18.51 8.24 8.21
CA LEU A 177 19.92 8.10 8.56
C LEU A 177 20.12 8.46 10.05
N ASP A 178 21.06 7.78 10.70
CA ASP A 178 21.48 8.03 12.10
C ASP A 178 20.41 7.80 13.18
N ASN A 179 19.56 6.77 13.04
CA ASN A 179 18.50 6.40 14.00
C ASN A 179 17.43 7.49 14.23
N ASN A 180 17.31 8.46 13.34
CA ASN A 180 16.22 9.43 13.37
C ASN A 180 15.00 8.90 12.63
N TYR A 181 13.81 9.01 13.22
CA TYR A 181 12.55 8.67 12.55
C TYR A 181 11.96 9.90 11.86
N ILE A 182 11.64 9.80 10.57
CA ILE A 182 10.97 10.85 9.81
C ILE A 182 9.48 10.57 9.84
N LYS A 183 8.70 11.49 10.39
CA LYS A 183 7.24 11.41 10.41
C LYS A 183 6.68 11.59 9.00
N LEU A 184 5.85 10.65 8.57
CA LEU A 184 5.21 10.62 7.25
C LEU A 184 3.73 10.98 7.30
N LEU A 185 3.01 10.49 8.30
CA LEU A 185 1.58 10.67 8.43
C LEU A 185 1.17 10.83 9.90
N ASP A 186 0.18 11.68 10.14
CA ASP A 186 -0.57 11.76 11.40
C ASP A 186 -2.04 11.78 10.99
N PHE A 187 -2.75 10.68 11.21
CA PHE A 187 -4.13 10.59 10.75
C PHE A 187 -4.99 9.80 11.73
N SER A 188 -6.25 10.20 11.82
CA SER A 188 -7.26 9.60 12.66
C SER A 188 -8.22 8.76 11.83
N ILE A 189 -8.74 7.72 12.47
CA ILE A 189 -9.83 6.90 11.96
C ILE A 189 -11.13 7.43 12.56
N ARG A 190 -12.01 7.95 11.71
CA ARG A 190 -13.26 8.62 12.08
C ARG A 190 -14.51 7.83 11.70
#